data_AF-A0A9W9UQP2-F1
#
_entry.id   AF-A0A9W9UQP2-F1
#
_cell.length_a   1.000
_cell.length_b   1.000
_cell.length_c   1.000
_cell.angle_alpha   90.00
_cell.angle_beta   90.00
_cell.angle_gamma   90.00
#
_symmetry.space_group_name_H-M   'P 1'
#
loop_
_entity.id
_entity.type
_entity.pdbx_description
1 polymer ?
#
loop_
_entity_poly.entity_id
_entity_poly.type
_entity_poly.pdbx_seq_one_letter_code
_entity_poly.pdbx_strand_id
1 'polypeptide(L)'
;MNATSEQILDIDDALVSDENPARDDDVLDYERCARLHNYLVAYGWMARHKRDTPDLDALARERWFFRQPAEDIDAIRERLDAPLNSFLDLIFDPEPPFFYWVNGLEMRFCDESFPCEDNDLEDEGKERFVVIYGTVLGLGSHCLGVLYDQQLNRASFPMTLENSESVEPVNEHQDMWFPLETILTHWIFMIRLGKVIPGLPECNSTSRSQIGLWSWLPYCNAQIDSTIAAMERYSATVESRMPHDSLLPISAPLFTDSELDAASVPKDCFIRKFLTRVKTPRFNFIAPGLRVPHDKEEFARLQKFITLPNEDDCVPAVLLFPTLDRTVDLNL
;
A
#
# COMPACT_ATOMS: atom_id res chain seq x y z
N MET A 1 -19.29 3.55 -23.24
CA MET A 1 -19.24 4.99 -23.56
C MET A 1 -17.91 5.29 -24.24
N ASN A 2 -17.86 6.20 -25.23
CA ASN A 2 -16.59 6.65 -25.83
C ASN A 2 -15.93 7.69 -24.91
N ALA A 3 -15.36 7.23 -23.80
CA ALA A 3 -14.48 8.07 -22.99
C ALA A 3 -13.20 8.36 -23.81
N THR A 4 -12.63 9.55 -23.62
CA THR A 4 -11.31 9.90 -24.19
C THR A 4 -10.19 9.50 -23.22
N SER A 5 -8.96 9.36 -23.72
CA SER A 5 -7.81 9.02 -22.87
C SER A 5 -7.62 10.02 -21.73
N GLU A 6 -7.86 11.32 -21.99
CA GLU A 6 -7.80 12.37 -20.97
C GLU A 6 -8.86 12.17 -19.88
N GLN A 7 -10.10 11.84 -20.25
CA GLN A 7 -11.19 11.61 -19.31
C GLN A 7 -10.99 10.37 -18.41
N ILE A 8 -10.27 9.36 -18.89
CA ILE A 8 -9.96 8.17 -18.08
C ILE A 8 -8.83 8.47 -17.08
N LEU A 9 -7.92 9.38 -17.42
CA LEU A 9 -6.81 9.75 -16.57
C LEU A 9 -7.18 10.86 -15.56
N ASP A 10 -8.19 11.66 -15.87
CA ASP A 10 -8.75 12.68 -14.98
C ASP A 10 -9.78 12.05 -14.01
N ILE A 11 -9.33 11.83 -12.78
CA ILE A 11 -10.08 11.15 -11.73
C ILE A 11 -10.08 11.93 -10.41
N ASP A 12 -9.60 13.16 -10.39
CA ASP A 12 -9.43 13.89 -9.12
C ASP A 12 -10.79 14.13 -8.42
N ASP A 13 -11.85 14.31 -9.20
CA ASP A 13 -13.24 14.39 -8.72
C ASP A 13 -13.86 13.01 -8.37
N ALA A 14 -13.20 11.90 -8.70
CA ALA A 14 -13.63 10.55 -8.35
C ALA A 14 -12.90 10.00 -7.10
N LEU A 15 -11.77 10.58 -6.69
CA LEU A 15 -11.02 10.10 -5.53
C LEU A 15 -11.80 10.36 -4.23
N VAL A 16 -11.77 9.40 -3.32
CA VAL A 16 -12.28 9.57 -1.95
C VAL A 16 -11.36 10.49 -1.15
N SER A 17 -11.91 11.60 -0.66
CA SER A 17 -11.23 12.56 0.23
C SER A 17 -12.22 13.16 1.23
N ASP A 18 -11.74 14.00 2.14
CA ASP A 18 -12.61 14.73 3.08
C ASP A 18 -13.61 15.65 2.34
N GLU A 19 -13.21 16.22 1.20
CA GLU A 19 -14.05 17.07 0.35
C GLU A 19 -14.98 16.27 -0.59
N ASN A 20 -14.66 15.00 -0.84
CA ASN A 20 -15.41 14.10 -1.71
C ASN A 20 -15.52 12.70 -1.04
N PRO A 21 -16.30 12.58 0.05
CA PRO A 21 -16.33 11.37 0.86
C PRO A 21 -16.85 10.17 0.06
N ALA A 22 -16.54 8.97 0.55
CA ALA A 22 -17.15 7.75 0.03
C ALA A 22 -18.68 7.78 0.27
N ARG A 23 -19.42 7.04 -0.56
CA ARG A 23 -20.86 6.95 -0.42
C ARG A 23 -21.22 6.19 0.88
N ASP A 24 -22.26 6.65 1.58
CA ASP A 24 -22.66 6.15 2.90
C ASP A 24 -24.10 5.61 2.97
N ASP A 25 -24.80 5.51 1.83
CA ASP A 25 -26.19 5.05 1.73
C ASP A 25 -26.34 3.53 1.51
N ASP A 26 -25.27 2.77 1.77
CA ASP A 26 -25.18 1.32 1.55
C ASP A 26 -25.57 0.87 0.12
N VAL A 27 -25.31 1.74 -0.87
CA VAL A 27 -25.39 1.42 -2.30
C VAL A 27 -24.01 1.56 -2.94
N LEU A 28 -23.68 0.62 -3.85
CA LEU A 28 -22.45 0.71 -4.63
C LEU A 28 -22.48 1.90 -5.59
N ASP A 29 -21.51 2.82 -5.47
CA ASP A 29 -21.26 3.86 -6.48
C ASP A 29 -20.52 3.27 -7.69
N TYR A 30 -21.25 2.46 -8.47
CA TYR A 30 -20.67 1.68 -9.57
C TYR A 30 -20.01 2.57 -10.64
N GLU A 31 -20.50 3.79 -10.86
CA GLU A 31 -19.90 4.74 -11.81
C GLU A 31 -18.55 5.24 -11.31
N ARG A 32 -18.48 5.66 -10.05
CA ARG A 32 -17.24 6.10 -9.41
C ARG A 32 -16.22 4.97 -9.34
N CYS A 33 -16.65 3.78 -8.90
CA CYS A 33 -15.80 2.59 -8.87
C CYS A 33 -15.26 2.25 -10.27
N ALA A 34 -16.09 2.30 -11.30
CA ALA A 34 -15.66 2.01 -12.67
C ALA A 34 -14.63 3.02 -13.17
N ARG A 35 -14.78 4.32 -12.86
CA ARG A 35 -13.77 5.35 -13.20
C ARG A 35 -12.42 5.06 -12.53
N LEU A 36 -12.42 4.77 -11.23
CA LEU A 36 -11.21 4.46 -10.47
C LEU A 36 -10.55 3.16 -10.96
N HIS A 37 -11.34 2.13 -11.24
CA HIS A 37 -10.86 0.88 -11.82
C HIS A 37 -10.22 1.12 -13.20
N ASN A 38 -10.91 1.81 -14.10
CA ASN A 38 -10.43 2.08 -15.46
C ASN A 38 -9.15 2.91 -15.48
N TYR A 39 -8.98 3.83 -14.53
CA TYR A 39 -7.72 4.52 -14.33
C TYR A 39 -6.58 3.55 -14.01
N LEU A 40 -6.78 2.62 -13.08
CA LEU A 40 -5.77 1.61 -12.73
C LEU A 40 -5.42 0.71 -13.93
N VAL A 41 -6.42 0.28 -14.70
CA VAL A 41 -6.21 -0.51 -15.94
C VAL A 41 -5.38 0.28 -16.95
N ALA A 42 -5.78 1.52 -17.23
CA ALA A 42 -5.08 2.40 -18.17
C ALA A 42 -3.65 2.66 -17.72
N TYR A 43 -3.43 2.91 -16.43
CA TYR A 43 -2.12 3.16 -15.85
C TYR A 43 -1.19 1.93 -15.95
N GLY A 44 -1.71 0.74 -15.66
CA GLY A 44 -0.99 -0.52 -15.84
C GLY A 44 -0.61 -0.78 -17.31
N TRP A 45 -1.55 -0.57 -18.22
CA TRP A 45 -1.33 -0.70 -19.66
C TRP A 45 -0.23 0.27 -20.16
N MET A 46 -0.33 1.55 -19.78
CA MET A 46 0.65 2.58 -20.11
C MET A 46 2.06 2.18 -19.68
N ALA A 47 2.20 1.67 -18.46
CA ALA A 47 3.49 1.23 -17.95
C ALA A 47 4.04 0.01 -18.69
N ARG A 48 3.19 -0.97 -18.99
CA ARG A 48 3.58 -2.20 -19.72
C ARG A 48 4.05 -1.90 -21.14
N HIS A 49 3.35 -0.99 -21.82
CA HIS A 49 3.65 -0.61 -23.20
C HIS A 49 4.61 0.58 -23.31
N LYS A 50 5.05 1.15 -22.17
CA LYS A 50 5.94 2.32 -22.10
C LYS A 50 5.40 3.50 -22.91
N ARG A 51 4.12 3.84 -22.69
CA ARG A 51 3.40 4.93 -23.36
C ARG A 51 2.82 5.89 -22.33
N ASP A 52 2.71 7.15 -22.71
CA ASP A 52 2.14 8.21 -21.86
C ASP A 52 0.61 8.33 -21.99
N THR A 53 0.02 7.69 -23.00
CA THR A 53 -1.42 7.71 -23.25
C THR A 53 -1.95 6.30 -23.49
N PRO A 54 -3.08 5.90 -22.88
CA PRO A 54 -3.69 4.59 -23.09
C PRO A 54 -4.32 4.48 -24.48
N ASP A 55 -4.22 3.30 -25.09
CA ASP A 55 -4.95 2.92 -26.30
C ASP A 55 -6.30 2.31 -25.90
N LEU A 56 -7.36 3.12 -25.97
CA LEU A 56 -8.69 2.71 -25.49
C LEU A 56 -9.32 1.64 -26.38
N ASP A 57 -8.99 1.63 -27.66
CA ASP A 57 -9.47 0.60 -28.59
C ASP A 57 -8.81 -0.74 -28.26
N ALA A 58 -7.54 -0.75 -27.84
CA ALA A 58 -6.88 -1.96 -27.34
C ALA A 58 -7.53 -2.44 -26.04
N LEU A 59 -7.70 -1.54 -25.05
CA LEU A 59 -8.34 -1.87 -23.77
C LEU A 59 -9.76 -2.43 -23.94
N ALA A 60 -10.55 -1.88 -24.87
CA ALA A 60 -11.91 -2.35 -25.12
C ALA A 60 -11.97 -3.74 -25.80
N ARG A 61 -10.92 -4.14 -26.53
CA ARG A 61 -10.83 -5.45 -27.20
C ARG A 61 -10.30 -6.54 -26.26
N GLU A 62 -9.51 -6.15 -25.27
CA GLU A 62 -8.98 -7.06 -24.27
C GLU A 62 -10.08 -7.46 -23.28
N ARG A 63 -10.18 -8.77 -23.08
CA ARG A 63 -11.21 -9.41 -22.27
C ARG A 63 -10.58 -10.66 -21.63
N TRP A 64 -9.78 -10.46 -20.59
CA TRP A 64 -9.07 -11.51 -19.87
C TRP A 64 -9.99 -12.37 -19.01
N PHE A 65 -10.79 -11.76 -18.14
CA PHE A 65 -11.83 -12.43 -17.36
C PHE A 65 -12.91 -13.02 -18.27
N PHE A 66 -13.43 -12.24 -19.22
CA PHE A 66 -14.55 -12.68 -20.06
C PHE A 66 -14.19 -13.72 -21.15
N ARG A 67 -12.94 -14.20 -21.20
CA ARG A 67 -12.49 -15.28 -22.10
C ARG A 67 -12.29 -16.61 -21.38
N GLN A 68 -12.48 -16.68 -20.06
CA GLN A 68 -12.23 -17.92 -19.33
C GLN A 68 -13.32 -18.97 -19.61
N PRO A 69 -12.95 -20.26 -19.83
CA PRO A 69 -13.92 -21.30 -20.20
C PRO A 69 -14.83 -21.79 -19.08
N ALA A 70 -14.67 -21.32 -17.84
CA ALA A 70 -15.07 -22.07 -16.65
C ALA A 70 -16.50 -21.79 -16.15
N GLU A 71 -17.10 -20.66 -16.46
CA GLU A 71 -18.47 -20.32 -16.04
C GLU A 71 -19.18 -19.52 -17.12
N ASP A 72 -20.46 -19.81 -17.31
CA ASP A 72 -21.33 -18.98 -18.15
C ASP A 72 -21.41 -17.61 -17.48
N ILE A 73 -20.77 -16.59 -18.08
CA ILE A 73 -20.78 -15.22 -17.56
C ILE A 73 -22.21 -14.76 -17.31
N ASP A 74 -23.17 -15.23 -18.12
CA ASP A 74 -24.58 -14.92 -17.92
C ASP A 74 -25.10 -15.53 -16.61
N ALA A 75 -24.69 -16.75 -16.26
CA ALA A 75 -25.04 -17.39 -14.98
C ALA A 75 -24.38 -16.70 -13.77
N ILE A 76 -23.15 -16.18 -13.91
CA ILE A 76 -22.55 -15.32 -12.87
C ILE A 76 -23.40 -14.06 -12.72
N ARG A 77 -23.69 -13.37 -13.84
CA ARG A 77 -24.45 -12.11 -13.83
C ARG A 77 -25.84 -12.24 -13.24
N GLU A 78 -26.53 -13.36 -13.46
CA GLU A 78 -27.83 -13.64 -12.86
C GLU A 78 -27.80 -13.68 -11.33
N ARG A 79 -26.67 -14.06 -10.75
CA ARG A 79 -26.45 -14.17 -9.28
C ARG A 79 -25.81 -12.92 -8.67
N LEU A 80 -25.31 -12.00 -9.51
CA LEU A 80 -24.79 -10.71 -9.05
C LEU A 80 -25.91 -9.68 -8.89
N ASP A 81 -25.75 -8.80 -7.91
CA ASP A 81 -26.69 -7.73 -7.70
C ASP A 81 -26.58 -6.63 -8.77
N ALA A 82 -27.66 -5.89 -9.01
CA ALA A 82 -27.78 -4.98 -10.15
C ALA A 82 -26.67 -3.90 -10.22
N PRO A 83 -26.23 -3.28 -9.09
CA PRO A 83 -25.12 -2.33 -9.12
C PRO A 83 -23.80 -2.95 -9.56
N LEU A 84 -23.52 -4.19 -9.17
CA LEU A 84 -22.27 -4.88 -9.53
C LEU A 84 -22.25 -5.29 -11.02
N ASN A 85 -23.41 -5.67 -11.55
CA ASN A 85 -23.59 -5.83 -13.01
C ASN A 85 -23.35 -4.51 -13.77
N SER A 86 -23.87 -3.40 -13.24
CA SER A 86 -23.66 -2.06 -13.82
C SER A 86 -22.20 -1.64 -13.77
N PHE A 87 -21.48 -1.98 -12.70
CA PHE A 87 -20.03 -1.81 -12.61
C PHE A 87 -19.30 -2.59 -13.71
N LEU A 88 -19.63 -3.88 -13.89
CA LEU A 88 -19.03 -4.73 -14.93
C LEU A 88 -19.26 -4.22 -16.35
N ASP A 89 -20.39 -3.57 -16.62
CA ASP A 89 -20.71 -2.98 -17.93
C ASP A 89 -19.85 -1.75 -18.28
N LEU A 90 -19.26 -1.10 -17.27
CA LEU A 90 -18.51 0.15 -17.42
C LEU A 90 -16.99 0.00 -17.38
N ILE A 91 -16.47 -1.14 -16.95
CA ILE A 91 -15.03 -1.35 -16.79
C ILE A 91 -14.33 -1.93 -18.02
N PHE A 92 -13.05 -1.64 -18.14
CA PHE A 92 -12.11 -2.41 -18.96
C PHE A 92 -11.61 -3.63 -18.17
N ASP A 93 -11.36 -4.73 -18.88
CA ASP A 93 -10.86 -5.96 -18.26
C ASP A 93 -9.35 -5.84 -18.01
N PRO A 94 -8.86 -5.95 -16.76
CA PRO A 94 -7.45 -5.76 -16.45
C PRO A 94 -6.59 -6.90 -16.99
N GLU A 95 -5.47 -6.57 -17.67
CA GLU A 95 -4.40 -7.55 -17.91
C GLU A 95 -3.69 -7.86 -16.58
N PRO A 96 -3.62 -9.13 -16.15
CA PRO A 96 -2.93 -9.47 -14.92
C PRO A 96 -1.41 -9.20 -14.94
N PRO A 97 -0.81 -8.84 -13.79
CA PRO A 97 -1.47 -8.49 -12.52
C PRO A 97 -2.07 -7.08 -12.53
N PHE A 98 -3.31 -6.93 -12.02
CA PHE A 98 -4.05 -5.67 -11.98
C PHE A 98 -3.44 -4.63 -11.04
N PHE A 99 -3.06 -5.04 -9.83
CA PHE A 99 -2.36 -4.21 -8.84
C PHE A 99 -1.40 -5.09 -8.03
N TYR A 100 -0.53 -4.50 -7.21
CA TYR A 100 0.51 -5.24 -6.49
C TYR A 100 -0.03 -6.46 -5.70
N TRP A 101 -1.22 -6.33 -5.09
CA TRP A 101 -1.83 -7.44 -4.35
C TRP A 101 -2.82 -8.30 -5.13
N VAL A 102 -3.38 -7.78 -6.21
CA VAL A 102 -4.50 -8.43 -6.92
C VAL A 102 -4.16 -8.74 -8.37
N ASN A 103 -4.52 -9.94 -8.79
CA ASN A 103 -4.23 -10.48 -10.11
C ASN A 103 -5.17 -9.89 -11.17
N GLY A 104 -6.48 -9.87 -10.94
CA GLY A 104 -7.47 -9.41 -11.91
C GLY A 104 -8.89 -9.66 -11.41
N LEU A 105 -9.88 -9.45 -12.27
CA LEU A 105 -11.27 -9.79 -11.98
C LEU A 105 -11.44 -11.31 -11.79
N GLU A 106 -12.23 -11.70 -10.79
CA GLU A 106 -12.51 -13.12 -10.49
C GLU A 106 -14.01 -13.40 -10.39
N MET A 107 -14.80 -12.49 -9.80
CA MET A 107 -16.25 -12.62 -9.61
C MET A 107 -16.71 -14.00 -9.11
N ARG A 108 -15.91 -14.60 -8.23
CA ARG A 108 -16.18 -15.93 -7.68
C ARG A 108 -17.00 -15.81 -6.41
N PHE A 109 -18.10 -16.56 -6.36
CA PHE A 109 -18.92 -16.68 -5.16
C PHE A 109 -18.18 -17.46 -4.06
N CYS A 110 -18.36 -17.07 -2.80
CA CYS A 110 -17.59 -17.63 -1.70
C CYS A 110 -18.33 -17.79 -0.37
N ASP A 111 -19.66 -17.83 -0.38
CA ASP A 111 -20.49 -18.07 0.82
C ASP A 111 -20.07 -19.30 1.62
N GLU A 112 -19.60 -20.37 0.96
CA GLU A 112 -19.09 -21.57 1.62
C GLU A 112 -17.90 -21.32 2.55
N SER A 113 -17.17 -20.21 2.34
CA SER A 113 -16.06 -19.78 3.20
C SER A 113 -16.54 -19.04 4.46
N PHE A 114 -17.82 -18.65 4.51
CA PHE A 114 -18.46 -17.87 5.57
C PHE A 114 -19.70 -18.59 6.14
N PRO A 115 -19.57 -19.83 6.65
CA PRO A 115 -20.70 -20.67 7.03
C PRO A 115 -21.50 -20.17 8.24
N CYS A 116 -20.98 -19.19 8.96
CA CYS A 116 -21.61 -18.60 10.15
C CYS A 116 -22.40 -17.33 9.84
N GLU A 117 -22.34 -16.84 8.60
CA GLU A 117 -23.01 -15.61 8.17
C GLU A 117 -24.35 -15.96 7.51
N ASP A 118 -25.41 -15.29 7.95
CA ASP A 118 -26.72 -15.41 7.31
C ASP A 118 -26.71 -14.71 5.94
N ASN A 119 -27.38 -15.30 4.96
CA ASN A 119 -27.55 -14.73 3.62
C ASN A 119 -29.02 -14.39 3.36
N ASP A 120 -29.39 -13.11 3.50
CA ASP A 120 -30.76 -12.65 3.26
C ASP A 120 -31.13 -12.66 1.76
N LEU A 121 -30.17 -12.88 0.87
CA LEU A 121 -30.35 -12.95 -0.58
C LEU A 121 -30.60 -14.38 -1.09
N GLU A 122 -30.57 -15.39 -0.21
CA GLU A 122 -30.78 -16.80 -0.59
C GLU A 122 -32.17 -17.01 -1.22
N ASP A 123 -33.20 -16.30 -0.74
CA ASP A 123 -34.56 -16.33 -1.31
C ASP A 123 -34.63 -15.78 -2.75
N GLU A 124 -33.68 -14.91 -3.13
CA GLU A 124 -33.51 -14.41 -4.50
C GLU A 124 -32.61 -15.31 -5.36
N GLY A 125 -32.07 -16.39 -4.78
CA GLY A 125 -31.13 -17.29 -5.44
C GLY A 125 -29.75 -16.66 -5.68
N LYS A 126 -29.35 -15.70 -4.84
CA LYS A 126 -28.06 -15.01 -4.93
C LYS A 126 -27.19 -15.30 -3.71
N GLU A 127 -25.89 -15.32 -3.92
CA GLU A 127 -24.90 -15.42 -2.86
C GLU A 127 -24.64 -14.06 -2.21
N ARG A 128 -24.26 -14.05 -0.94
CA ARG A 128 -23.93 -12.82 -0.23
C ARG A 128 -22.52 -12.33 -0.58
N PHE A 129 -21.56 -13.23 -0.69
CA PHE A 129 -20.14 -12.88 -0.78
C PHE A 129 -19.54 -13.22 -2.14
N VAL A 130 -18.95 -12.20 -2.77
CA VAL A 130 -18.29 -12.28 -4.07
C VAL A 130 -16.85 -11.82 -3.96
N VAL A 131 -15.91 -12.61 -4.46
CA VAL A 131 -14.53 -12.16 -4.67
C VAL A 131 -14.47 -11.37 -5.97
N ILE A 132 -14.42 -10.04 -5.89
CA ILE A 132 -14.35 -9.16 -7.08
C ILE A 132 -12.98 -9.31 -7.75
N TYR A 133 -11.90 -9.25 -6.95
CA TYR A 133 -10.53 -9.35 -7.44
C TYR A 133 -9.77 -10.46 -6.74
N GLY A 134 -9.22 -11.39 -7.51
CA GLY A 134 -8.35 -12.44 -6.98
C GLY A 134 -7.00 -11.90 -6.52
N THR A 135 -6.45 -12.42 -5.43
CA THR A 135 -5.09 -12.09 -4.96
C THR A 135 -4.02 -12.74 -5.85
N VAL A 136 -2.83 -12.15 -5.92
CA VAL A 136 -1.69 -12.79 -6.58
C VAL A 136 -1.17 -13.98 -5.76
N LEU A 137 -1.11 -15.18 -6.36
CA LEU A 137 -0.66 -16.42 -5.72
C LEU A 137 0.76 -16.36 -5.15
N GLY A 138 1.61 -15.45 -5.64
CA GLY A 138 2.96 -15.25 -5.12
C GLY A 138 3.03 -14.63 -3.72
N LEU A 139 1.90 -14.18 -3.16
CA LEU A 139 1.85 -13.56 -1.82
C LEU A 139 1.62 -14.55 -0.68
N GLY A 140 1.15 -15.77 -0.96
CA GLY A 140 0.88 -16.76 0.08
C GLY A 140 -0.04 -17.90 -0.38
N SER A 141 -0.27 -18.85 0.53
CA SER A 141 -1.33 -19.87 0.38
C SER A 141 -2.68 -19.28 0.84
N HIS A 142 -3.78 -19.94 0.47
CA HIS A 142 -5.13 -19.63 0.95
C HIS A 142 -5.57 -18.17 0.75
N CYS A 143 -5.17 -17.55 -0.36
CA CYS A 143 -5.57 -16.18 -0.66
C CYS A 143 -7.06 -16.08 -1.00
N LEU A 144 -7.74 -15.05 -0.47
CA LEU A 144 -9.17 -14.83 -0.72
C LEU A 144 -9.44 -13.78 -1.80
N GLY A 145 -8.68 -12.68 -1.82
CA GLY A 145 -8.93 -11.56 -2.72
C GLY A 145 -9.70 -10.42 -2.06
N VAL A 146 -10.18 -9.49 -2.90
CA VAL A 146 -11.12 -8.43 -2.46
C VAL A 146 -12.50 -9.03 -2.41
N LEU A 147 -12.99 -9.18 -1.19
CA LEU A 147 -14.31 -9.69 -0.85
C LEU A 147 -15.33 -8.56 -0.93
N TYR A 148 -16.49 -8.85 -1.49
CA TYR A 148 -17.62 -7.93 -1.58
C TYR A 148 -18.87 -8.58 -1.00
N ASP A 149 -19.51 -7.89 -0.09
CA ASP A 149 -20.80 -8.26 0.50
C ASP A 149 -21.90 -7.59 -0.33
N GLN A 150 -22.64 -8.38 -1.11
CA GLN A 150 -23.75 -7.93 -1.95
C GLN A 150 -24.92 -7.40 -1.11
N GLN A 151 -25.10 -7.90 0.12
CA GLN A 151 -26.16 -7.47 1.01
C GLN A 151 -25.87 -6.08 1.61
N LEU A 152 -24.61 -5.80 1.93
CA LEU A 152 -24.19 -4.52 2.52
C LEU A 152 -23.61 -3.51 1.51
N ASN A 153 -23.39 -3.92 0.25
CA ASN A 153 -22.68 -3.17 -0.78
C ASN A 153 -21.31 -2.64 -0.34
N ARG A 154 -20.58 -3.44 0.45
CA ARG A 154 -19.27 -3.09 1.01
C ARG A 154 -18.23 -4.13 0.65
N ALA A 155 -16.98 -3.73 0.65
CA ALA A 155 -15.84 -4.56 0.33
C ALA A 155 -14.85 -4.63 1.49
N SER A 156 -14.17 -5.76 1.61
CA SER A 156 -13.02 -5.93 2.49
C SER A 156 -11.88 -6.63 1.77
N PHE A 157 -10.67 -6.51 2.32
CA PHE A 157 -9.47 -7.14 1.77
C PHE A 157 -8.65 -7.81 2.88
N PRO A 158 -9.12 -8.97 3.42
CA PRO A 158 -8.39 -9.72 4.43
C PRO A 158 -7.10 -10.37 3.88
N MET A 159 -6.86 -10.32 2.56
CA MET A 159 -5.71 -10.89 1.85
C MET A 159 -5.69 -12.42 1.82
N THR A 160 -5.83 -13.09 2.97
CA THR A 160 -5.88 -14.56 3.11
C THR A 160 -7.07 -15.02 3.95
N LEU A 161 -7.47 -16.29 3.80
CA LEU A 161 -8.50 -16.92 4.63
C LEU A 161 -8.10 -16.98 6.12
N GLU A 162 -6.80 -17.04 6.43
CA GLU A 162 -6.33 -17.06 7.82
C GLU A 162 -6.56 -15.71 8.53
N ASN A 163 -6.85 -14.65 7.77
CA ASN A 163 -7.19 -13.33 8.28
C ASN A 163 -8.70 -13.06 8.30
N SER A 164 -9.54 -14.07 8.04
CA SER A 164 -10.99 -13.88 7.95
C SER A 164 -11.61 -13.46 9.29
N GLU A 165 -10.99 -13.83 10.43
CA GLU A 165 -11.34 -13.33 11.78
C GLU A 165 -11.27 -11.80 11.93
N SER A 166 -10.61 -11.09 10.99
CA SER A 166 -10.59 -9.62 11.00
C SER A 166 -11.85 -9.00 10.38
N VAL A 167 -12.67 -9.79 9.68
CA VAL A 167 -13.85 -9.34 8.93
C VAL A 167 -15.12 -10.11 9.31
N GLU A 168 -14.98 -11.20 10.08
CA GLU A 168 -16.05 -12.06 10.60
C GLU A 168 -16.10 -12.05 12.13
N PRO A 169 -17.28 -12.02 12.75
CA PRO A 169 -18.59 -11.84 12.13
C PRO A 169 -18.79 -10.44 11.55
N VAL A 170 -19.48 -10.32 10.42
CA VAL A 170 -19.60 -9.03 9.69
C VAL A 170 -20.25 -7.94 10.56
N ASN A 171 -21.22 -8.31 11.38
CA ASN A 171 -21.91 -7.38 12.28
C ASN A 171 -21.03 -6.84 13.42
N GLU A 172 -19.95 -7.54 13.79
CA GLU A 172 -18.99 -7.14 14.83
C GLU A 172 -17.78 -6.40 14.22
N HIS A 173 -17.52 -6.57 12.93
CA HIS A 173 -16.34 -6.06 12.22
C HIS A 173 -16.67 -5.06 11.10
N GLN A 174 -17.80 -4.36 11.18
CA GLN A 174 -18.24 -3.40 10.15
C GLN A 174 -17.21 -2.31 9.81
N ASP A 175 -16.32 -1.98 10.74
CA ASP A 175 -15.22 -1.03 10.55
C ASP A 175 -14.13 -1.53 9.57
N MET A 176 -14.13 -2.83 9.27
CA MET A 176 -13.25 -3.47 8.29
C MET A 176 -13.93 -3.66 6.91
N TRP A 177 -15.15 -3.16 6.75
CA TRP A 177 -15.93 -3.21 5.51
C TRP A 177 -16.16 -1.80 4.93
N PHE A 178 -15.51 -1.53 3.81
CA PHE A 178 -15.43 -0.20 3.19
C PHE A 178 -16.19 -0.14 1.88
N PRO A 179 -16.73 1.03 1.48
CA PRO A 179 -17.18 1.25 0.11
C PRO A 179 -16.05 0.92 -0.89
N LEU A 180 -16.36 0.26 -2.00
CA LEU A 180 -15.35 -0.23 -2.95
C LEU A 180 -14.47 0.91 -3.52
N GLU A 181 -15.04 2.09 -3.73
CA GLU A 181 -14.31 3.29 -4.15
C GLU A 181 -13.21 3.70 -3.15
N THR A 182 -13.35 3.36 -1.87
CA THR A 182 -12.33 3.63 -0.84
C THR A 182 -11.09 2.77 -1.08
N ILE A 183 -11.28 1.48 -1.34
CA ILE A 183 -10.19 0.54 -1.62
C ILE A 183 -9.46 0.94 -2.91
N LEU A 184 -10.21 1.21 -3.98
CA LEU A 184 -9.65 1.63 -5.27
C LEU A 184 -8.91 2.98 -5.16
N THR A 185 -9.49 3.95 -4.45
CA THR A 185 -8.83 5.23 -4.16
C THR A 185 -7.52 5.01 -3.41
N HIS A 186 -7.50 4.12 -2.41
CA HIS A 186 -6.30 3.85 -1.64
C HIS A 186 -5.17 3.26 -2.50
N TRP A 187 -5.50 2.37 -3.45
CA TRP A 187 -4.52 1.84 -4.39
C TRP A 187 -3.92 2.93 -5.28
N ILE A 188 -4.77 3.82 -5.80
CA ILE A 188 -4.34 4.98 -6.59
C ILE A 188 -3.48 5.92 -5.74
N PHE A 189 -3.86 6.16 -4.49
CA PHE A 189 -3.07 6.97 -3.57
C PHE A 189 -1.68 6.38 -3.38
N MET A 190 -1.53 5.06 -3.21
CA MET A 190 -0.21 4.43 -3.10
C MET A 190 0.63 4.55 -4.36
N ILE A 191 0.01 4.54 -5.54
CA ILE A 191 0.69 4.81 -6.82
C ILE A 191 1.17 6.26 -6.86
N ARG A 192 0.29 7.22 -6.60
CA ARG A 192 0.62 8.66 -6.59
C ARG A 192 1.67 9.01 -5.54
N LEU A 193 1.64 8.33 -4.39
CA LEU A 193 2.64 8.46 -3.33
C LEU A 193 4.02 7.88 -3.76
N GLY A 194 4.07 7.06 -4.81
CA GLY A 194 5.26 6.35 -5.26
C GLY A 194 5.62 5.15 -4.38
N LYS A 195 4.65 4.62 -3.61
CA LYS A 195 4.82 3.43 -2.78
C LYS A 195 4.72 2.16 -3.62
N VAL A 196 3.79 2.17 -4.58
CA VAL A 196 3.62 1.12 -5.58
C VAL A 196 3.93 1.71 -6.95
N ILE A 197 4.82 1.07 -7.69
CA ILE A 197 5.26 1.57 -8.99
C ILE A 197 5.29 0.46 -10.03
N PRO A 198 4.82 0.71 -11.26
CA PRO A 198 4.88 -0.27 -12.32
C PRO A 198 6.19 -0.19 -13.12
N GLY A 199 6.55 -1.28 -13.79
CA GLY A 199 7.47 -1.26 -14.92
C GLY A 199 8.95 -1.06 -14.57
N LEU A 200 9.36 -1.25 -13.32
CA LEU A 200 10.79 -1.31 -13.01
C LEU A 200 11.40 -2.62 -13.53
N PRO A 201 12.63 -2.57 -14.08
CA PRO A 201 13.37 -3.78 -14.42
C PRO A 201 13.43 -4.71 -13.20
N GLU A 202 13.31 -6.02 -13.43
CA GLU A 202 13.60 -7.01 -12.41
C GLU A 202 14.93 -6.66 -11.76
N CYS A 203 14.89 -6.40 -10.45
CA CYS A 203 16.04 -5.99 -9.70
C CYS A 203 16.30 -7.07 -8.67
N ASN A 204 17.54 -7.55 -8.63
CA ASN A 204 18.03 -8.41 -7.55
C ASN A 204 18.20 -7.63 -6.23
N SER A 205 17.71 -6.38 -6.15
CA SER A 205 17.70 -5.61 -4.91
C SER A 205 16.61 -6.15 -4.00
N THR A 206 17.06 -6.67 -2.88
CA THR A 206 16.28 -7.36 -1.87
C THR A 206 15.42 -6.42 -1.04
N SER A 207 15.65 -5.11 -1.17
CA SER A 207 14.86 -4.08 -0.49
C SER A 207 13.44 -3.92 -1.06
N ARG A 208 13.20 -4.37 -2.30
CA ARG A 208 11.96 -4.13 -3.04
C ARG A 208 11.29 -5.47 -3.36
N SER A 209 10.01 -5.58 -3.08
CA SER A 209 9.22 -6.73 -3.53
C SER A 209 8.64 -6.43 -4.91
N GLN A 210 8.75 -7.37 -5.84
CA GLN A 210 8.23 -7.24 -7.20
C GLN A 210 7.37 -8.43 -7.57
N ILE A 211 6.18 -8.15 -8.09
CA ILE A 211 5.19 -9.13 -8.52
C ILE A 211 4.71 -8.73 -9.91
N GLY A 212 5.22 -9.42 -10.93
CA GLY A 212 4.97 -9.11 -12.32
C GLY A 212 5.31 -7.65 -12.65
N LEU A 213 4.31 -6.89 -13.12
CA LEU A 213 4.46 -5.49 -13.48
C LEU A 213 4.75 -4.58 -12.28
N TRP A 214 4.24 -4.92 -11.10
CA TRP A 214 4.18 -4.02 -9.96
C TRP A 214 5.33 -4.26 -8.98
N SER A 215 5.88 -3.16 -8.48
CA SER A 215 6.88 -3.18 -7.40
C SER A 215 6.36 -2.43 -6.18
N TRP A 216 6.51 -3.05 -5.01
CA TRP A 216 6.28 -2.43 -3.71
C TRP A 216 7.60 -1.91 -3.16
N LEU A 217 7.70 -0.59 -2.99
CA LEU A 217 8.86 0.02 -2.37
C LEU A 217 8.77 -0.04 -0.84
N PRO A 218 9.86 -0.34 -0.12
CA PRO A 218 9.87 -0.35 1.34
C PRO A 218 9.63 1.06 1.91
N TYR A 219 10.00 2.09 1.15
CA TYR A 219 9.72 3.49 1.43
C TYR A 219 9.70 4.30 0.12
N CYS A 220 9.06 5.46 0.11
CA CYS A 220 9.12 6.42 -1.00
C CYS A 220 9.68 7.78 -0.55
N ASN A 221 9.96 8.66 -1.53
CA ASN A 221 10.48 10.01 -1.23
C ASN A 221 9.52 10.83 -0.37
N ALA A 222 8.21 10.76 -0.63
CA ALA A 222 7.20 11.47 0.16
C ALA A 222 7.20 11.03 1.63
N GLN A 223 7.42 9.74 1.91
CA GLN A 223 7.55 9.24 3.28
C GLN A 223 8.82 9.75 3.97
N ILE A 224 9.94 9.82 3.24
CA ILE A 224 11.18 10.40 3.75
C ILE A 224 10.97 11.89 4.07
N ASP A 225 10.38 12.64 3.14
CA ASP A 225 10.14 14.07 3.28
C ASP A 225 9.21 14.37 4.46
N SER A 226 8.13 13.61 4.60
CA SER A 226 7.19 13.72 5.73
C SER A 226 7.88 13.42 7.07
N THR A 227 8.73 12.40 7.11
CA THR A 227 9.49 12.04 8.33
C THR A 227 10.50 13.10 8.71
N ILE A 228 11.23 13.67 7.73
CA ILE A 228 12.14 14.79 7.96
C ILE A 228 11.36 15.99 8.50
N ALA A 229 10.24 16.35 7.87
CA ALA A 229 9.42 17.47 8.31
C ALA A 229 8.88 17.27 9.74
N ALA A 230 8.48 16.04 10.10
CA ALA A 230 8.06 15.70 11.46
C ALA A 230 9.20 15.86 12.47
N MET A 231 10.40 15.35 12.16
CA MET A 231 11.57 15.49 13.02
C MET A 231 12.00 16.94 13.18
N GLU A 232 11.95 17.75 12.11
CA GLU A 232 12.27 19.17 12.20
C GLU A 232 11.27 19.94 13.08
N ARG A 233 9.97 19.68 12.95
CA ARG A 233 8.94 20.27 13.83
C ARG A 233 9.15 19.87 15.28
N TYR A 234 9.47 18.60 15.52
CA TYR A 234 9.78 18.09 16.84
C TYR A 234 11.01 18.80 17.44
N SER A 235 12.12 18.85 16.71
CA SER A 235 13.35 19.50 17.16
C SER A 235 13.13 20.97 17.47
N ALA A 236 12.46 21.71 16.57
CA ALA A 236 12.15 23.13 16.80
C ALA A 236 11.31 23.35 18.06
N THR A 237 10.36 22.45 18.32
CA THR A 237 9.52 22.51 19.52
C THR A 237 10.34 22.28 20.80
N VAL A 238 11.23 21.30 20.81
CA VAL A 238 12.13 21.04 21.96
C VAL A 238 13.07 22.22 22.18
N GLU A 239 13.74 22.68 21.12
CA GLU A 239 14.70 23.78 21.19
C GLU A 239 14.09 25.08 21.70
N SER A 240 12.83 25.38 21.33
CA SER A 240 12.10 26.57 21.79
C SER A 240 11.83 26.60 23.31
N ARG A 241 11.89 25.44 23.96
CA ARG A 241 11.62 25.28 25.41
C ARG A 241 12.90 25.15 26.22
N MET A 242 14.06 25.08 25.57
CA MET A 242 15.35 24.96 26.24
C MET A 242 16.01 26.32 26.46
N PRO A 243 16.76 26.51 27.55
CA PRO A 243 17.60 27.70 27.72
C PRO A 243 18.59 27.82 26.56
N HIS A 244 18.79 29.03 26.03
CA HIS A 244 19.69 29.25 24.89
C HIS A 244 21.11 28.74 25.13
N ASP A 245 21.61 28.85 26.37
CA ASP A 245 22.96 28.40 26.76
C ASP A 245 23.09 26.87 26.80
N SER A 246 21.97 26.13 26.80
CA SER A 246 21.94 24.66 26.75
C SER A 246 21.87 24.11 25.33
N LEU A 247 21.69 24.97 24.32
CA LEU A 247 21.59 24.56 22.92
C LEU A 247 22.98 24.40 22.31
N LEU A 248 23.18 23.29 21.61
CA LEU A 248 24.39 23.05 20.82
C LEU A 248 24.48 24.05 19.64
N PRO A 249 25.69 24.29 19.10
CA PRO A 249 25.88 25.12 17.92
C PRO A 249 25.13 24.56 16.70
N ILE A 250 24.76 25.45 15.78
CA ILE A 250 24.18 25.04 14.49
C ILE A 250 25.26 24.33 13.68
N SER A 251 24.93 23.15 13.14
CA SER A 251 25.82 22.34 12.32
C SER A 251 25.13 21.94 11.01
N ALA A 252 25.92 21.35 10.11
CA ALA A 252 25.54 20.59 8.92
C ALA A 252 24.43 19.53 9.21
N PRO A 253 23.89 18.82 8.21
CA PRO A 253 23.04 17.65 8.44
C PRO A 253 23.65 16.70 9.47
N LEU A 254 22.79 15.96 10.17
CA LEU A 254 23.22 15.13 11.30
C LEU A 254 24.29 14.13 10.88
N PHE A 255 24.26 13.59 9.66
CA PHE A 255 25.35 12.79 9.11
C PHE A 255 25.64 13.14 7.64
N THR A 256 26.86 12.87 7.22
CA THR A 256 27.30 12.83 5.82
C THR A 256 27.33 11.39 5.31
N ASP A 257 27.34 11.22 3.99
CA ASP A 257 27.44 9.87 3.40
C ASP A 257 28.72 9.13 3.82
N SER A 258 29.84 9.84 3.96
CA SER A 258 31.12 9.25 4.41
C SER A 258 31.08 8.76 5.85
N GLU A 259 30.37 9.46 6.74
CA GLU A 259 30.23 9.03 8.14
C GLU A 259 29.33 7.79 8.25
N LEU A 260 28.29 7.72 7.41
CA LEU A 260 27.41 6.55 7.34
C LEU A 260 28.12 5.36 6.67
N ASP A 261 29.02 5.61 5.72
CA ASP A 261 29.89 4.57 5.15
C ASP A 261 30.84 4.00 6.21
N ALA A 262 31.43 4.86 7.06
CA ALA A 262 32.26 4.43 8.17
C ALA A 262 31.48 3.60 9.22
N ALA A 263 30.18 3.89 9.38
CA ALA A 263 29.26 3.12 10.21
C ALA A 263 28.66 1.87 9.51
N SER A 264 29.12 1.55 8.29
CA SER A 264 28.61 0.45 7.45
C SER A 264 27.11 0.53 7.12
N VAL A 265 26.48 1.69 7.27
CA VAL A 265 25.04 1.85 7.00
C VAL A 265 24.80 1.67 5.48
N PRO A 266 23.86 0.80 5.06
CA PRO A 266 23.61 0.53 3.65
C PRO A 266 23.35 1.79 2.82
N LYS A 267 23.78 1.78 1.56
CA LYS A 267 23.62 2.92 0.63
C LYS A 267 22.17 3.18 0.26
N ASP A 268 21.40 2.11 0.06
CA ASP A 268 20.00 2.19 -0.39
C ASP A 268 19.03 1.83 0.74
N CYS A 269 19.05 2.61 1.82
CA CYS A 269 18.11 2.45 2.93
C CYS A 269 17.44 3.77 3.33
N PHE A 270 16.25 3.63 3.92
CA PHE A 270 15.46 4.75 4.43
C PHE A 270 16.30 5.63 5.37
N ILE A 271 17.01 4.97 6.30
CA ILE A 271 17.65 5.67 7.39
C ILE A 271 18.82 6.53 6.94
N ARG A 272 19.60 6.07 5.94
CA ARG A 272 20.63 6.91 5.31
C ARG A 272 20.01 8.15 4.68
N LYS A 273 18.95 7.98 3.87
CA LYS A 273 18.26 9.13 3.23
C LYS A 273 17.67 10.10 4.24
N PHE A 274 17.22 9.61 5.39
CA PHE A 274 16.74 10.45 6.49
C PHE A 274 17.89 11.21 7.17
N LEU A 275 18.95 10.51 7.61
CA LEU A 275 20.04 11.08 8.40
C LEU A 275 20.90 12.09 7.63
N THR A 276 21.01 11.95 6.32
CA THR A 276 21.76 12.91 5.47
C THR A 276 20.98 14.19 5.18
N ARG A 277 19.68 14.24 5.50
CA ARG A 277 18.81 15.38 5.19
C ARG A 277 18.25 16.06 6.43
N VAL A 278 18.17 15.36 7.56
CA VAL A 278 17.69 15.95 8.81
C VAL A 278 18.68 16.97 9.37
N LYS A 279 18.17 18.11 9.83
CA LYS A 279 18.97 19.11 10.56
C LYS A 279 19.46 18.52 11.88
N THR A 280 20.71 18.80 12.23
CA THR A 280 21.28 18.39 13.52
C THR A 280 20.47 19.00 14.67
N PRO A 281 19.80 18.18 15.51
CA PRO A 281 19.07 18.69 16.67
C PRO A 281 20.03 19.36 17.66
N ARG A 282 19.67 20.52 18.20
CA ARG A 282 20.58 21.29 19.07
C ARG A 282 20.55 20.86 20.54
N PHE A 283 20.07 19.65 20.82
CA PHE A 283 20.00 19.08 22.15
C PHE A 283 20.67 17.71 22.20
N ASN A 284 21.10 17.31 23.39
CA ASN A 284 21.81 16.05 23.60
C ASN A 284 20.87 14.82 23.71
N PHE A 285 19.61 15.02 24.10
CA PHE A 285 18.69 13.94 24.43
C PHE A 285 17.34 14.14 23.77
N ILE A 286 16.87 13.15 23.01
CA ILE A 286 15.54 13.15 22.40
C ILE A 286 14.46 12.72 23.39
N ALA A 287 14.84 11.93 24.40
CA ALA A 287 13.99 11.55 25.52
C ALA A 287 14.87 11.29 26.74
N PRO A 288 14.29 11.21 27.96
CA PRO A 288 15.05 10.80 29.14
C PRO A 288 15.80 9.48 28.88
N GLY A 289 17.13 9.54 28.91
CA GLY A 289 18.00 8.39 28.68
C GLY A 289 18.34 8.08 27.21
N LEU A 290 17.68 8.69 26.21
CA LEU A 290 17.94 8.46 24.79
C LEU A 290 18.74 9.59 24.17
N ARG A 291 19.98 9.31 23.76
CA ARG A 291 20.92 10.31 23.28
C ARG A 291 20.82 10.54 21.78
N VAL A 292 20.93 11.80 21.35
CA VAL A 292 21.11 12.14 19.93
C VAL A 292 22.56 11.82 19.55
N PRO A 293 22.82 11.10 18.44
CA PRO A 293 24.16 10.64 18.06
C PRO A 293 25.00 11.76 17.42
N HIS A 294 25.44 12.71 18.25
CA HIS A 294 26.32 13.80 17.83
C HIS A 294 27.74 13.32 17.54
N ASP A 295 28.22 12.32 18.28
CA ASP A 295 29.52 11.69 18.08
C ASP A 295 29.42 10.60 16.99
N LYS A 296 30.13 10.84 15.88
CA LYS A 296 30.11 9.99 14.67
C LYS A 296 30.91 8.71 14.84
N GLU A 297 32.02 8.79 15.57
CA GLU A 297 32.86 7.62 15.86
C GLU A 297 32.15 6.69 16.84
N GLU A 298 31.53 7.26 17.87
CA GLU A 298 30.69 6.51 18.80
C GLU A 298 29.50 5.88 18.09
N PHE A 299 28.80 6.63 17.23
CA PHE A 299 27.70 6.10 16.42
C PHE A 299 28.13 4.88 15.61
N ALA A 300 29.25 4.96 14.89
CA ALA A 300 29.77 3.86 14.08
C ALA A 300 30.12 2.63 14.94
N ARG A 301 30.78 2.83 16.09
CA ARG A 301 31.14 1.76 17.03
C ARG A 301 29.92 1.03 17.60
N LEU A 302 28.78 1.72 17.72
CA LEU A 302 27.55 1.15 18.28
C LEU A 302 26.75 0.29 17.28
N GLN A 303 27.05 0.35 15.97
CA GLN A 303 26.34 -0.40 14.93
C GLN A 303 26.77 -1.89 14.83
N LYS A 304 26.80 -2.59 15.97
CA LYS A 304 27.30 -3.98 16.06
C LYS A 304 26.53 -5.00 15.22
N PHE A 305 25.25 -4.74 14.97
CA PHE A 305 24.37 -5.64 14.24
C PHE A 305 24.41 -5.44 12.72
N ILE A 306 24.97 -4.32 12.23
CA ILE A 306 25.06 -4.04 10.79
C ILE A 306 26.09 -4.93 10.11
N THR A 307 27.15 -5.32 10.82
CA THR A 307 28.24 -6.13 10.28
C THR A 307 28.00 -7.64 10.38
N LEU A 308 26.89 -8.06 10.99
CA LEU A 308 26.56 -9.49 11.07
C LEU A 308 26.09 -9.98 9.70
N PRO A 309 26.52 -11.18 9.27
CA PRO A 309 25.99 -11.79 8.05
C PRO A 309 24.49 -11.98 8.24
N ASN A 310 23.71 -11.32 7.39
CA ASN A 310 22.26 -11.46 7.38
C ASN A 310 21.93 -12.64 6.44
N GLU A 311 21.29 -13.67 6.98
CA GLU A 311 20.85 -14.84 6.18
C GLU A 311 19.72 -14.46 5.21
N ASP A 312 18.89 -13.53 5.65
CA ASP A 312 17.88 -12.87 4.84
C ASP A 312 18.44 -11.52 4.40
N ASP A 313 18.32 -11.18 3.12
CA ASP A 313 18.81 -9.94 2.53
C ASP A 313 18.05 -8.66 3.00
N CYS A 314 17.62 -8.63 4.26
CA CYS A 314 17.00 -7.51 4.96
C CYS A 314 18.02 -6.41 5.28
N VAL A 315 17.53 -5.16 5.30
CA VAL A 315 18.30 -4.01 5.79
C VAL A 315 18.56 -4.22 7.29
N PRO A 316 19.82 -4.25 7.75
CA PRO A 316 20.12 -4.46 9.16
C PRO A 316 19.59 -3.31 10.02
N ALA A 317 19.26 -3.64 11.27
CA ALA A 317 18.80 -2.65 12.23
C ALA A 317 19.90 -1.60 12.52
N VAL A 318 19.53 -0.32 12.46
CA VAL A 318 20.42 0.81 12.75
C VAL A 318 20.03 1.40 14.11
N LEU A 319 20.96 1.41 15.06
CA LEU A 319 20.76 2.02 16.36
C LEU A 319 20.89 3.53 16.25
N LEU A 320 19.76 4.24 16.34
CA LEU A 320 19.72 5.71 16.19
C LEU A 320 19.91 6.47 17.48
N PHE A 321 19.20 6.08 18.54
CA PHE A 321 19.24 6.78 19.82
C PHE A 321 19.69 5.82 20.92
N PRO A 322 21.00 5.75 21.21
CA PRO A 322 21.52 4.86 22.22
C PRO A 322 21.11 5.32 23.64
N THR A 323 20.96 4.35 24.53
CA THR A 323 20.75 4.59 25.96
C THR A 323 22.08 4.85 26.67
N LEU A 324 22.08 5.72 27.70
CA LEU A 324 23.17 5.81 28.67
C LEU A 324 23.19 4.52 29.53
N ASP A 325 24.15 3.64 29.26
CA ASP A 325 24.49 2.45 30.05
C ASP A 325 23.32 1.63 30.62
N ARG A 326 22.85 0.67 29.82
CA ARG A 326 22.90 -0.72 30.29
C ARG A 326 23.72 -1.50 29.29
N THR A 327 24.96 -1.78 29.64
CA THR A 327 25.67 -2.95 29.12
C THR A 327 24.80 -4.17 29.42
N VAL A 328 23.90 -4.52 28.49
CA VAL A 328 23.38 -5.87 28.44
C VAL A 328 24.50 -6.66 27.78
N ASP A 329 25.28 -7.36 28.59
CA ASP A 329 26.18 -8.40 28.10
C ASP A 329 25.32 -9.43 27.36
N LEU A 330 25.22 -9.30 26.04
CA LEU A 330 24.73 -10.35 25.16
C LEU A 330 25.88 -11.31 24.87
N ASN A 331 26.43 -11.92 25.93
CA ASN A 331 27.15 -13.17 25.81
C ASN A 331 26.10 -14.28 25.97
N LEU A 332 25.51 -14.67 24.84
CA LEU A 332 24.87 -15.98 24.67
C LEU A 332 25.87 -16.91 24.00
#